data_AF-A0A5R9GRA7-F1
#
_entry.id   AF-A0A5R9GRA7-F1
#
_cell.length_a   1.000
_cell.length_b   1.000
_cell.length_c   1.000
_cell.angle_alpha   90.00
_cell.angle_beta   90.00
_cell.angle_gamma   90.00
#
_symmetry.space_group_name_H-M   'P 1'
#
loop_
_entity.id
_entity.type
_entity.pdbx_description
1 polymer ?
#
loop_
_entity_poly.entity_id
_entity_poly.type
_entity_poly.pdbx_seq_one_letter_code
_entity_poly.pdbx_strand_id
1 'polypeptide(L)'
;MTDIRDFLNKMDACARELEIVAGKEYEAIRMVDGEQILALTEQRIVIHQCMARLEQEGKGLLARAGVPAEMSLEVLIDMVAGEKTAEFQALRRKLYERMIRIDRQSQENSLRLRAAYNVSTTILQHLGLVQKEQTYGRNMSR
;
A
#
# COMPACT_ATOMS: atom_id res chain seq x y z
N MET A 1 21.24 15.24 14.28
CA MET A 1 20.44 15.75 13.15
C MET A 1 20.39 14.82 11.93
N THR A 2 21.21 13.75 11.88
CA THR A 2 21.17 12.69 10.85
C THR A 2 19.88 11.87 10.88
N ASP A 3 19.31 11.64 12.07
CA ASP A 3 18.14 10.77 12.28
C ASP A 3 16.91 11.10 11.43
N ILE A 4 16.51 12.38 11.29
CA ILE A 4 15.28 12.73 10.56
C ILE A 4 15.44 12.61 9.03
N ARG A 5 16.64 12.88 8.52
CA ARG A 5 16.94 12.73 7.09
C ARG A 5 16.92 11.26 6.71
N ASP A 6 17.60 10.43 7.50
CA ASP A 6 17.66 8.99 7.28
C ASP A 6 16.27 8.36 7.42
N PHE A 7 15.46 8.86 8.37
CA PHE A 7 14.06 8.49 8.52
C PHE A 7 13.22 8.79 7.26
N LEU A 8 13.25 10.03 6.76
CA LEU A 8 12.50 10.43 5.57
C LEU A 8 12.97 9.67 4.32
N ASN A 9 14.27 9.41 4.20
CA ASN A 9 14.83 8.62 3.09
C ASN A 9 14.36 7.16 3.13
N LYS A 10 14.29 6.54 4.32
CA LYS A 10 13.75 5.19 4.48
C LYS A 10 12.26 5.12 4.11
N MET A 11 11.47 6.12 4.50
CA MET A 11 10.07 6.20 4.09
C MET A 11 9.92 6.36 2.57
N ASP A 12 10.71 7.23 1.94
CA ASP A 12 10.67 7.38 0.47
C ASP A 12 11.12 6.09 -0.25
N ALA A 13 12.08 5.35 0.30
CA ALA A 13 12.48 4.05 -0.24
C ALA A 13 11.32 3.03 -0.19
N CYS A 14 10.70 2.81 0.97
CA CYS A 14 9.56 1.89 1.07
C CYS A 14 8.37 2.37 0.21
N ALA A 15 8.13 3.69 0.07
CA ALA A 15 7.12 4.22 -0.84
C ALA A 15 7.44 3.96 -2.32
N ARG A 16 8.69 4.10 -2.76
CA ARG A 16 9.11 3.76 -4.14
C ARG A 16 8.94 2.28 -4.43
N GLU A 17 9.27 1.42 -3.48
CA GLU A 17 9.06 -0.02 -3.63
C GLU A 17 7.58 -0.36 -3.79
N LEU A 18 6.69 0.26 -2.98
CA LEU A 18 5.25 0.11 -3.15
C LEU A 18 4.76 0.57 -4.53
N GLU A 19 5.28 1.68 -5.05
CA GLU A 19 4.95 2.16 -6.40
C GLU A 19 5.35 1.15 -7.48
N ILE A 20 6.54 0.57 -7.37
CA ILE A 20 7.01 -0.49 -8.28
C ILE A 20 6.09 -1.71 -8.20
N VAL A 21 5.74 -2.15 -6.98
CA VAL A 21 4.85 -3.30 -6.78
C VAL A 21 3.47 -3.03 -7.37
N ALA A 22 2.87 -1.86 -7.10
CA ALA A 22 1.57 -1.48 -7.66
C ALA A 22 1.58 -1.43 -9.20
N GLY A 23 2.69 -1.00 -9.80
CA GLY A 23 2.91 -1.06 -11.25
C GLY A 23 2.95 -2.50 -11.78
N LYS A 24 3.69 -3.38 -11.12
CA LYS A 24 3.78 -4.80 -11.51
C LYS A 24 2.48 -5.56 -11.31
N GLU A 25 1.73 -5.25 -10.24
CA GLU A 25 0.41 -5.85 -9.98
C GLU A 25 -0.56 -5.58 -11.13
N TYR A 26 -0.54 -4.36 -11.68
CA TYR A 26 -1.37 -4.02 -12.84
C TYR A 26 -1.09 -4.93 -14.04
N GLU A 27 0.18 -5.13 -14.40
CA GLU A 27 0.55 -6.00 -15.52
C GLU A 27 0.23 -7.48 -15.23
N ALA A 28 0.50 -7.95 -14.01
CA ALA A 28 0.18 -9.33 -13.61
C ALA A 28 -1.33 -9.61 -13.70
N ILE A 29 -2.17 -8.68 -13.23
CA ILE A 29 -3.63 -8.76 -13.33
C ILE A 29 -4.08 -8.78 -14.80
N ARG A 30 -3.48 -7.92 -15.63
CA ARG A 30 -3.80 -7.85 -17.07
C ARG A 30 -3.48 -9.16 -17.80
N MET A 31 -2.40 -9.82 -17.40
CA MET A 31 -1.98 -11.12 -17.96
C MET A 31 -2.66 -12.32 -17.29
N VAL A 32 -3.43 -12.10 -16.22
CA VAL A 32 -4.04 -13.14 -15.38
C VAL A 32 -2.98 -14.12 -14.83
N ASP A 33 -1.81 -13.58 -14.46
CA ASP A 33 -0.71 -14.35 -13.89
C ASP A 33 -0.91 -14.51 -12.37
N GLY A 34 -1.57 -15.61 -11.98
CA GLY A 34 -1.92 -15.89 -10.58
C GLY A 34 -0.72 -16.02 -9.66
N GLU A 35 0.38 -16.63 -10.13
CA GLU A 35 1.60 -16.81 -9.32
C GLU A 35 2.26 -15.45 -9.06
N GLN A 36 2.36 -14.61 -10.09
CA GLN A 36 2.94 -13.28 -9.94
C GLN A 36 2.06 -12.37 -9.06
N ILE A 37 0.73 -12.47 -9.16
CA ILE A 37 -0.20 -11.73 -8.28
C ILE A 37 0.02 -12.11 -6.81
N LEU A 38 0.18 -13.41 -6.50
CA LEU A 38 0.42 -13.88 -5.14
C LEU A 38 1.77 -13.39 -4.61
N ALA A 39 2.85 -13.56 -5.38
CA ALA A 39 4.18 -13.09 -5.00
C ALA A 39 4.24 -11.58 -4.76
N LEU A 40 3.58 -10.78 -5.61
CA LEU A 40 3.50 -9.33 -5.45
C LEU A 40 2.66 -8.93 -4.24
N THR A 41 1.60 -9.69 -3.93
CA THR A 41 0.78 -9.47 -2.72
C THR A 41 1.61 -9.68 -1.45
N GLU A 42 2.40 -10.75 -1.39
CA GLU A 42 3.33 -11.00 -0.28
C GLU A 42 4.36 -9.89 -0.14
N GLN A 43 4.96 -9.45 -1.26
CA GLN A 43 5.90 -8.35 -1.26
C GLN A 43 5.25 -7.05 -0.74
N ARG A 44 4.02 -6.75 -1.18
CA ARG A 44 3.26 -5.59 -0.70
C ARG A 44 3.03 -5.64 0.81
N ILE A 45 2.71 -6.81 1.37
CA ILE A 45 2.53 -6.99 2.82
C ILE A 45 3.82 -6.64 3.56
N VAL A 46 4.96 -7.14 3.11
CA VAL A 46 6.27 -6.86 3.72
C VAL A 46 6.57 -5.36 3.71
N ILE A 47 6.32 -4.67 2.60
CA ILE A 47 6.60 -3.23 2.51
C ILE A 47 5.62 -2.41 3.36
N HIS A 48 4.34 -2.80 3.47
CA HIS A 48 3.43 -2.15 4.40
C HIS A 48 3.86 -2.34 5.86
N GLN A 49 4.41 -3.51 6.22
CA GLN A 49 4.99 -3.74 7.54
C GLN A 49 6.24 -2.85 7.76
N CYS A 50 7.09 -2.66 6.74
CA CYS A 50 8.17 -1.65 6.78
C CYS A 50 7.60 -0.26 7.11
N MET A 51 6.60 0.19 6.36
CA MET A 51 6.00 1.52 6.52
C MET A 51 5.38 1.70 7.91
N ALA A 52 4.63 0.70 8.40
CA ALA A 52 4.04 0.73 9.74
C ALA A 52 5.11 0.82 10.84
N ARG A 53 6.23 0.10 10.68
CA ARG A 53 7.36 0.20 11.61
C ARG A 53 7.99 1.60 11.56
N LEU A 54 8.20 2.17 10.39
CA LEU A 54 8.72 3.54 10.24
C LEU A 54 7.77 4.56 10.88
N GLU A 55 6.45 4.42 10.73
CA GLU A 55 5.51 5.31 11.43
C GLU A 55 5.67 5.26 12.96
N GLN A 56 5.92 4.08 13.53
CA GLN A 56 6.22 3.94 14.96
C GLN A 56 7.58 4.56 15.33
N GLU A 57 8.61 4.38 14.49
CA GLU A 57 9.92 5.04 14.68
C GLU A 57 9.78 6.58 14.64
N GLY A 58 8.89 7.10 13.78
CA GLY A 58 8.53 8.51 13.71
C GLY A 58 7.91 9.04 15.01
N LYS A 59 7.01 8.26 15.63
CA LYS A 59 6.48 8.58 16.97
C LYS A 59 7.58 8.60 18.04
N GLY A 60 8.55 7.69 17.94
CA GLY A 60 9.73 7.69 18.79
C GLY A 60 10.64 8.91 18.59
N LEU A 61 10.70 9.46 17.37
CA LEU A 61 11.41 10.72 17.09
C LEU A 61 10.69 11.93 17.70
N LEU A 62 9.35 11.98 17.59
CA LEU A 62 8.52 13.01 18.25
C LEU A 62 8.77 13.03 19.76
N ALA A 63 8.71 11.86 20.42
CA ALA A 63 8.93 11.74 21.85
C ALA A 63 10.34 12.23 22.27
N ARG A 64 11.38 11.86 21.50
CA ARG A 64 12.77 12.31 21.76
C ARG A 64 12.96 13.81 21.57
N ALA A 65 12.19 14.43 20.68
CA ALA A 65 12.20 15.86 20.46
C ALA A 65 11.33 16.64 21.46
N GLY A 66 10.69 15.97 22.44
CA GLY A 66 9.79 16.59 23.40
C GLY A 66 8.47 17.06 22.79
N VAL A 67 8.12 16.53 21.60
CA VAL A 67 6.90 16.88 20.87
C VAL A 67 5.80 15.89 21.23
N PRO A 68 4.57 16.34 21.54
CA PRO A 68 3.44 15.44 21.77
C PRO A 68 3.24 14.46 20.60
N ALA A 69 2.94 13.20 20.91
CA ALA A 69 2.81 12.13 19.91
C ALA A 69 1.64 12.34 18.92
N GLU A 70 0.72 13.24 19.26
CA GLU A 70 -0.43 13.65 18.45
C GLU A 70 -0.04 14.64 17.34
N MET A 71 1.15 15.24 17.44
CA MET A 71 1.62 16.20 16.45
C MET A 71 2.14 15.50 15.19
N SER A 72 2.00 16.20 14.07
CA SER A 72 2.34 15.67 12.75
C SER A 72 3.86 15.71 12.48
N LEU A 73 4.28 14.93 11.49
CA LEU A 73 5.66 14.93 10.97
C LEU A 73 6.09 16.32 10.46
N GLU A 74 5.15 17.15 10.05
CA GLU A 74 5.40 18.54 9.66
C GLU A 74 5.95 19.35 10.84
N VAL A 75 5.29 19.28 12.00
CA VAL A 75 5.71 19.99 13.21
C VAL A 75 7.07 19.49 13.69
N LEU A 76 7.32 18.18 13.61
CA LEU A 76 8.63 17.61 13.94
C LEU A 76 9.73 18.24 13.08
N ILE A 77 9.53 18.31 11.76
CA ILE A 77 10.51 18.88 10.83
C ILE A 77 10.76 20.35 11.17
N ASP A 78 9.70 21.14 11.38
CA ASP A 78 9.83 22.56 11.69
C ASP A 78 10.60 22.81 12.99
N MET A 79 10.44 21.94 13.99
CA MET A 79 11.12 22.05 15.28
C MET A 79 12.58 21.62 15.26
N VAL A 80 12.95 20.59 14.48
CA VAL A 80 14.27 19.94 14.61
C VAL A 80 15.20 20.13 13.40
N ALA A 81 14.68 20.60 12.25
CA ALA A 81 15.45 20.64 11.01
C ALA A 81 16.23 21.95 10.78
N GLY A 82 15.92 23.02 11.52
CA GLY A 82 16.62 24.30 11.45
C GLY A 82 16.73 24.84 10.02
N GLU A 83 17.95 25.07 9.54
CA GLU A 83 18.20 25.56 8.17
C GLU A 83 17.74 24.59 7.06
N LYS A 84 17.56 23.29 7.38
CA LYS A 84 17.13 22.26 6.43
C LYS A 84 15.62 22.04 6.40
N THR A 85 14.84 22.80 7.16
CA THR A 85 13.38 22.67 7.22
C THR A 85 12.74 22.69 5.84
N ALA A 86 13.14 23.61 4.96
CA ALA A 86 12.59 23.69 3.61
C ALA A 86 12.84 22.42 2.76
N GLU A 87 14.05 21.84 2.84
CA GLU A 87 14.41 20.60 2.14
C GLU A 87 13.56 19.43 2.65
N PHE A 88 13.47 19.26 3.97
CA PHE A 88 12.75 18.14 4.56
C PHE A 88 11.23 18.26 4.40
N GLN A 89 10.68 19.47 4.44
CA GLN A 89 9.27 19.72 4.10
C GLN A 89 8.98 19.42 2.63
N ALA A 90 9.93 19.66 1.72
CA ALA A 90 9.78 19.26 0.32
C ALA A 90 9.78 17.73 0.17
N LEU A 91 10.66 17.02 0.87
CA LEU A 91 10.67 15.55 0.89
C LEU A 91 9.37 14.98 1.46
N ARG A 92 8.89 15.51 2.58
CA ARG A 92 7.62 15.13 3.20
C ARG A 92 6.45 15.26 2.21
N ARG A 93 6.32 16.40 1.54
CA ARG A 93 5.25 16.65 0.56
C ARG A 93 5.30 15.64 -0.60
N LYS A 94 6.49 15.42 -1.17
CA LYS A 94 6.69 14.42 -2.24
C LYS A 94 6.30 13.02 -1.80
N LEU A 95 6.64 12.65 -0.56
CA LEU A 95 6.26 11.36 0.02
C LEU A 95 4.75 11.23 0.12
N TYR A 96 4.04 12.22 0.68
CA TYR A 96 2.58 12.20 0.77
C TYR A 96 1.90 12.10 -0.60
N GLU A 97 2.33 12.91 -1.56
CA GLU A 97 1.82 12.85 -2.94
C GLU A 97 2.06 11.48 -3.58
N ARG A 98 3.21 10.85 -3.31
CA ARG A 98 3.48 9.50 -3.78
C ARG A 98 2.54 8.48 -3.13
N MET A 99 2.38 8.53 -1.81
CA MET A 99 1.50 7.62 -1.07
C MET A 99 0.04 7.71 -1.54
N ILE A 100 -0.47 8.92 -1.80
CA ILE A 100 -1.82 9.11 -2.35
C ILE A 100 -1.97 8.44 -3.73
N ARG A 101 -0.96 8.58 -4.60
CA ARG A 101 -0.98 7.95 -5.93
C ARG A 101 -0.93 6.42 -5.84
N ILE A 102 -0.08 5.88 -4.96
CA ILE A 102 0.03 4.44 -4.72
C ILE A 102 -1.29 3.89 -4.20
N ASP A 103 -1.93 4.54 -3.23
CA ASP A 103 -3.21 4.10 -2.67
C ASP A 103 -4.29 4.04 -3.76
N ARG A 104 -4.40 5.10 -4.56
CA ARG A 104 -5.32 5.11 -5.70
C ARG A 104 -5.05 3.96 -6.68
N GLN A 105 -3.79 3.74 -7.05
CA GLN A 105 -3.42 2.67 -7.97
C GLN A 105 -3.73 1.29 -7.40
N SER A 106 -3.47 1.07 -6.12
CA SER A 106 -3.80 -0.17 -5.39
C SER A 106 -5.30 -0.43 -5.38
N GLN A 107 -6.13 0.60 -5.13
CA GLN A 107 -7.59 0.49 -5.20
C GLN A 107 -8.06 0.11 -6.60
N GLU A 108 -7.51 0.75 -7.64
CA GLU A 108 -7.85 0.40 -9.02
C GLU A 108 -7.43 -1.03 -9.38
N ASN A 109 -6.26 -1.48 -8.94
CA ASN A 109 -5.81 -2.87 -9.13
C ASN A 109 -6.73 -3.87 -8.43
N SER A 110 -7.18 -3.59 -7.22
CA SER A 110 -8.16 -4.42 -6.50
C SER A 110 -9.47 -4.56 -7.28
N LEU A 111 -9.97 -3.47 -7.87
CA LEU A 111 -11.15 -3.50 -8.74
C LEU A 111 -10.93 -4.35 -10.00
N ARG A 112 -9.77 -4.21 -10.65
CA ARG A 112 -9.40 -4.99 -11.84
C ARG A 112 -9.31 -6.49 -11.53
N LEU A 113 -8.66 -6.84 -10.41
CA LEU A 113 -8.54 -8.23 -9.98
C LEU A 113 -9.91 -8.85 -9.69
N ARG A 114 -10.81 -8.11 -9.02
CA ARG A 114 -12.19 -8.55 -8.78
C ARG A 114 -12.96 -8.76 -10.10
N ALA A 115 -12.79 -7.87 -11.07
CA ALA A 115 -13.40 -8.03 -12.39
C ALA A 115 -12.87 -9.27 -13.12
N ALA A 116 -11.55 -9.49 -13.12
CA ALA A 116 -10.92 -10.66 -13.72
C ALA A 116 -11.41 -11.98 -13.07
N TYR A 117 -11.52 -11.99 -11.73
CA TYR A 117 -12.09 -13.11 -10.99
C TYR A 117 -13.55 -13.40 -11.39
N ASN A 118 -14.40 -12.37 -11.46
CA ASN A 118 -15.80 -12.52 -11.83
C ASN A 118 -15.97 -13.10 -13.24
N VAL A 119 -15.21 -12.60 -14.21
CA VAL A 119 -15.21 -13.10 -15.59
C VAL A 119 -14.74 -14.54 -15.65
N SER A 120 -13.59 -14.84 -15.02
CA SER A 120 -13.02 -16.20 -15.01
C SER A 120 -13.97 -17.21 -14.37
N THR A 121 -14.55 -16.87 -13.22
CA THR A 121 -15.52 -17.71 -12.52
C THR A 121 -16.77 -17.96 -13.36
N THR A 122 -17.30 -16.92 -14.02
CA THR A 122 -18.47 -17.05 -14.90
C THR A 122 -18.19 -17.99 -16.07
N ILE A 123 -17.01 -17.89 -16.70
CA ILE A 123 -16.60 -18.78 -17.78
C ILE A 123 -16.48 -20.23 -17.27
N LEU A 124 -15.81 -20.44 -16.14
CA LEU A 124 -15.66 -21.77 -15.55
C LEU A 124 -17.02 -22.41 -15.19
N GLN A 125 -17.97 -21.62 -14.69
CA GLN A 125 -19.34 -22.07 -14.43
C GLN A 125 -20.06 -22.46 -15.73
N HIS A 126 -19.91 -21.69 -16.82
CA HIS A 126 -20.51 -22.03 -18.11
C HIS A 126 -19.92 -23.31 -18.70
N LEU A 127 -18.63 -23.56 -18.47
CA LEU A 127 -17.96 -24.80 -18.89
C LEU A 127 -18.25 -25.99 -17.95
N GLY A 128 -19.00 -25.78 -16.86
CA GLY A 128 -19.28 -26.80 -15.85
C GLY A 128 -18.06 -27.22 -15.02
N LEU A 129 -16.97 -26.44 -15.06
CA LEU A 129 -15.73 -26.70 -14.35
C LEU A 129 -15.77 -26.24 -12.89
N VAL A 130 -16.68 -25.31 -12.56
CA VAL A 130 -16.92 -24.82 -11.20
C VAL A 130 -18.43 -24.80 -10.96
N GLN A 131 -18.87 -25.27 -9.79
CA GLN A 131 -20.28 -25.23 -9.44
C GLN A 131 -20.74 -23.77 -9.26
N LYS A 132 -21.90 -23.45 -9.80
CA LYS A 132 -22.58 -22.19 -9.51
C LYS A 132 -23.08 -22.27 -8.07
N GLU A 133 -22.55 -21.44 -7.17
CA GLU A 133 -23.12 -21.28 -5.82
C GLU A 133 -24.59 -20.87 -5.98
N GLN A 134 -25.51 -21.77 -5.64
CA GLN A 134 -26.94 -21.47 -5.64
C GLN A 134 -27.23 -20.65 -4.39
N THR A 135 -27.36 -19.33 -4.56
CA THR A 135 -27.68 -18.38 -3.48
C THR A 135 -29.05 -18.65 -2.84
N TYR A 136 -29.89 -19.44 -3.49
CA TYR A 136 -31.14 -19.94 -2.94
C TYR A 136 -31.11 -21.46 -2.91
N GLY A 137 -30.76 -22.02 -1.75
CA GLY A 137 -31.04 -23.41 -1.43
C GLY A 137 -32.56 -23.62 -1.45
N ARG A 138 -33.07 -24.12 -2.58
CA ARG A 138 -34.45 -24.59 -2.68
C ARG A 138 -34.49 -25.92 -1.95
N ASN A 139 -34.69 -25.87 -0.63
CA ASN A 139 -35.19 -27.01 0.13
C ASN A 139 -36.58 -27.34 -0.41
N MET A 140 -36.64 -28.08 -1.51
CA MET A 140 -37.79 -28.91 -1.86
C MET A 140 -37.38 -30.36 -1.63
N SER A 141 -37.37 -30.74 -0.36
CA SER A 141 -37.49 -32.14 0.02
C SER A 141 -38.97 -32.49 0.06
N ARG A 142 -39.32 -33.48 -0.77
CA ARG A 142 -40.56 -34.24 -0.74
C ARG A 142 -40.72 -34.99 0.57
#